data_AF-A0A6I3V0T3-F1
#
_entry.id   AF-A0A6I3V0T3-F1
#
_cell.length_a   1.000
_cell.length_b   1.000
_cell.length_c   1.000
_cell.angle_alpha   90.00
_cell.angle_beta   90.00
_cell.angle_gamma   90.00
#
_symmetry.space_group_name_H-M   'P 1'
#
loop_
_entity.id
_entity.type
_entity.pdbx_description
1 polymer ?
#
loop_
_entity_poly.entity_id
_entity_poly.type
_entity_poly.pdbx_seq_one_letter_code
_entity_poly.pdbx_strand_id
1 'polypeptide(L)'
;ITHKGDESGLAPAAEAKPRLDIQEEEIPFTTVTRENPLLLKGKTQVVTKGANGRRSHYYSVTTTADGKEVKTLVDSLVTQEAVTQVIEVGTL
;
A
#
# COMPACT_ATOMS: atom_id res chain seq x y z
N ILE A 1 -17.86 -16.86 25.52
CA ILE A 1 -17.45 -15.46 25.25
C ILE A 1 -17.58 -15.20 23.75
N THR A 2 -18.75 -14.72 23.33
CA THR A 2 -19.02 -14.36 21.93
C THR A 2 -18.61 -12.90 21.74
N HIS A 3 -17.62 -12.67 20.89
CA HIS A 3 -17.09 -11.34 20.62
C HIS A 3 -18.16 -10.49 19.94
N LYS A 4 -18.63 -9.45 20.65
CA LYS A 4 -19.20 -8.24 20.03
C LYS A 4 -18.06 -7.48 19.35
N GLY A 5 -18.20 -7.24 18.07
CA GLY A 5 -17.33 -6.42 17.26
C GLY A 5 -18.17 -5.78 16.18
N ASP A 6 -18.90 -4.75 16.58
CA ASP A 6 -19.77 -3.92 15.77
C ASP A 6 -19.02 -3.38 14.53
N GLU A 7 -19.57 -3.70 13.36
CA GLU A 7 -19.78 -2.77 12.25
C GLU A 7 -18.55 -2.01 11.75
N SER A 8 -17.70 -2.72 10.99
CA SER A 8 -16.78 -2.08 10.06
C SER A 8 -17.57 -1.33 8.99
N GLY A 9 -17.82 -0.03 9.24
CA GLY A 9 -18.14 1.03 8.30
C GLY A 9 -18.75 0.62 6.96
N LEU A 10 -20.02 0.20 6.98
CA LEU A 10 -20.84 0.16 5.78
C LEU A 10 -21.08 1.59 5.30
N ALA A 11 -20.33 2.02 4.27
CA ALA A 11 -20.65 3.25 3.55
C ALA A 11 -22.05 3.11 2.91
N PRO A 12 -22.96 4.09 3.08
CA PRO A 12 -24.36 3.92 2.74
C PRO A 12 -24.65 4.20 1.26
N ALA A 13 -25.71 3.53 0.81
CA ALA A 13 -26.68 3.95 -0.20
C ALA A 13 -26.34 3.81 -1.70
N ALA A 14 -27.24 3.05 -2.34
CA ALA A 14 -27.45 2.98 -3.77
C ALA A 14 -27.92 4.33 -4.34
N GLU A 15 -27.11 4.91 -5.22
CA GLU A 15 -27.54 5.79 -6.30
C GLU A 15 -26.84 5.27 -7.57
N ALA A 16 -27.51 5.33 -8.73
CA ALA A 16 -26.91 5.04 -10.04
C ALA A 16 -25.92 6.14 -10.46
N LYS A 17 -25.00 6.51 -9.56
CA LYS A 17 -23.76 7.21 -9.84
C LYS A 17 -22.77 6.15 -10.35
N PRO A 18 -21.86 6.49 -11.28
CA PRO A 18 -20.81 5.57 -11.69
C PRO A 18 -20.14 5.01 -10.43
N ARG A 19 -20.13 3.68 -10.28
CA ARG A 19 -19.54 3.06 -9.09
C ARG A 19 -18.03 3.29 -9.18
N LEU A 20 -17.48 3.99 -8.22
CA LEU A 20 -16.03 4.12 -8.08
C LEU A 20 -15.55 2.96 -7.21
N ASP A 21 -14.80 2.04 -7.82
CA ASP A 21 -14.16 0.91 -7.16
C ASP A 21 -12.74 1.35 -6.76
N ILE A 22 -12.49 1.45 -5.46
CA ILE A 22 -11.18 1.83 -4.92
C ILE A 22 -10.46 0.55 -4.54
N GLN A 23 -9.30 0.31 -5.14
CA GLN A 23 -8.43 -0.81 -4.78
C GLN A 23 -7.16 -0.27 -4.14
N GLU A 24 -6.86 -0.75 -2.93
CA GLU A 24 -5.62 -0.43 -2.25
C GLU A 24 -4.59 -1.51 -2.56
N GLU A 25 -3.47 -1.08 -3.11
CA GLU A 25 -2.30 -1.90 -3.37
C GLU A 25 -1.17 -1.50 -2.42
N GLU A 26 -0.62 -2.48 -1.73
CA GLU A 26 0.56 -2.27 -0.90
C GLU A 26 1.81 -2.22 -1.79
N ILE A 27 2.63 -1.18 -1.59
CA ILE A 27 3.92 -1.06 -2.27
C ILE A 27 4.99 -1.60 -1.31
N PRO A 28 5.57 -2.79 -1.56
CA PRO A 28 6.60 -3.33 -0.69
C PRO A 28 7.83 -2.42 -0.65
N PHE A 29 8.39 -2.17 0.52
CA PHE A 29 9.65 -1.45 0.62
C PHE A 29 10.82 -2.29 0.13
N THR A 30 11.86 -1.61 -0.34
CA THR A 30 13.13 -2.26 -0.66
C THR A 30 14.09 -2.15 0.52
N THR A 31 15.01 -3.11 0.63
CA THR A 31 16.07 -3.08 1.64
C THR A 31 17.41 -2.83 0.95
N VAL A 32 18.14 -1.83 1.42
CA VAL A 32 19.47 -1.48 0.95
C VAL A 32 20.45 -1.74 2.08
N THR A 33 21.44 -2.58 1.80
CA THR A 33 22.59 -2.80 2.69
C THR A 33 23.71 -1.86 2.32
N ARG A 34 24.22 -1.09 3.28
CA ARG A 34 25.35 -0.19 3.11
C ARG A 34 26.50 -0.64 4.01
N GLU A 35 27.72 -0.67 3.50
CA GLU A 35 28.90 -0.94 4.32
C GLU A 35 29.21 0.29 5.19
N ASN A 36 29.45 0.08 6.49
CA ASN A 36 29.81 1.13 7.41
C ASN A 36 31.16 0.81 8.09
N PRO A 37 32.24 1.54 7.75
CA PRO A 37 33.56 1.35 8.33
C PRO A 37 33.65 1.83 9.80
N LEU A 38 32.60 2.42 10.36
CA LEU A 38 32.52 2.81 11.77
C LEU A 38 31.89 1.70 12.64
N LEU A 39 31.34 0.65 12.01
CA LEU A 39 30.74 -0.49 12.70
C LEU A 39 31.65 -1.72 12.61
N LEU A 40 31.75 -2.46 13.71
CA LEU A 40 32.53 -3.71 13.81
C LEU A 40 32.03 -4.75 12.81
N LYS A 41 32.96 -5.46 12.15
CA LYS A 41 32.62 -6.57 11.26
C LYS A 41 31.67 -7.58 11.90
N GLY A 42 30.57 -7.87 11.22
CA GLY A 42 29.53 -8.79 11.68
C GLY A 42 28.43 -8.13 12.53
N LYS A 43 28.54 -6.84 12.86
CA LYS A 43 27.40 -6.08 13.40
C LYS A 43 26.59 -5.46 12.27
N THR A 44 25.27 -5.51 12.42
CA THR A 44 24.32 -4.85 11.53
C THR A 44 23.51 -3.83 12.31
N GLN A 45 23.29 -2.65 11.73
CA GLN A 45 22.47 -1.61 12.31
C GLN A 45 21.41 -1.16 11.32
N VAL A 46 20.15 -1.21 11.71
CA VAL A 46 19.07 -0.59 10.93
C VAL A 46 19.09 0.90 11.19
N VAL A 47 19.52 1.68 10.19
CA VAL A 47 19.57 3.15 10.25
C VAL A 47 18.22 3.73 9.90
N THR A 48 17.58 3.17 8.88
CA THR A 48 16.26 3.59 8.42
C THR A 48 15.35 2.36 8.42
N LYS A 49 14.28 2.38 9.21
CA LYS A 49 13.27 1.33 9.16
C LYS A 49 12.50 1.42 7.85
N GLY A 50 12.35 0.29 7.16
CA GLY A 50 11.50 0.22 5.99
C GLY A 50 10.03 0.35 6.37
N ALA A 51 9.26 0.99 5.51
CA ALA A 51 7.81 1.04 5.63
C ALA A 51 7.17 0.82 4.26
N ASN A 52 6.21 -0.09 4.18
CA ASN A 52 5.49 -0.32 2.93
C ASN A 52 4.71 0.94 2.58
N GLY A 53 4.75 1.29 1.30
CA GLY A 53 3.91 2.33 0.75
C GLY A 53 2.51 1.80 0.49
N ARG A 54 1.63 2.69 0.06
CA ARG A 54 0.26 2.39 -0.33
C ARG A 54 -0.09 3.18 -1.57
N ARG A 55 -0.67 2.49 -2.55
CA ARG A 55 -1.25 3.10 -3.75
C ARG A 55 -2.72 2.78 -3.80
N SER A 56 -3.54 3.79 -4.05
CA SER A 56 -4.97 3.66 -4.26
C SER A 56 -5.25 3.80 -5.75
N HIS A 57 -5.85 2.78 -6.35
CA HIS A 57 -6.34 2.80 -7.72
C HIS A 57 -7.83 3.09 -7.74
N TYR A 58 -8.19 4.10 -8.52
CA TYR A 58 -9.56 4.53 -8.72
C TYR A 58 -10.06 3.96 -10.04
N TYR A 59 -10.91 2.95 -9.97
CA TYR A 59 -11.57 2.36 -11.13
C TYR A 59 -13.00 2.90 -11.24
N SER A 60 -13.35 3.46 -12.39
CA SER A 60 -14.74 3.76 -12.72
C SER A 60 -15.38 2.53 -13.32
N VAL A 61 -16.45 2.05 -12.69
CA VAL A 61 -17.27 0.97 -13.20
C VAL A 61 -18.41 1.57 -14.00
N THR A 62 -18.41 1.29 -15.30
CA THR A 62 -19.47 1.69 -16.22
C THR A 62 -20.22 0.46 -16.69
N THR A 63 -21.55 0.55 -16.74
CA THR A 63 -22.39 -0.51 -17.28
C THR A 63 -22.62 -0.23 -18.77
N THR A 64 -22.18 -1.13 -19.64
CA THR A 64 -22.41 -1.01 -21.09
C THR A 64 -23.87 -1.33 -21.44
N ALA A 65 -24.29 -1.00 -22.67
CA ALA A 65 -25.64 -1.27 -23.16
C ALA A 65 -26.01 -2.77 -23.12
N ASP A 66 -25.02 -3.67 -23.21
CA ASP A 66 -25.15 -5.12 -23.03
C ASP A 66 -25.30 -5.58 -21.57
N GLY A 67 -25.34 -4.65 -20.61
CA GLY A 67 -25.44 -4.95 -19.18
C GLY A 67 -24.13 -5.43 -18.54
N LYS A 68 -23.00 -5.34 -19.25
CA LYS A 68 -21.69 -5.74 -18.73
C LYS A 68 -21.04 -4.59 -17.96
N GLU A 69 -20.51 -4.89 -16.78
CA GLU A 69 -19.70 -3.95 -16.02
C GLU A 69 -18.27 -3.92 -16.59
N VAL A 70 -17.83 -2.74 -17.01
CA VAL A 70 -16.45 -2.49 -17.46
C VAL A 70 -15.77 -1.62 -16.42
N LYS A 71 -14.67 -2.12 -15.86
CA LYS A 71 -13.80 -1.37 -14.95
C LYS A 71 -12.75 -0.64 -15.77
N THR A 72 -12.72 0.69 -15.67
CA THR A 72 -11.71 1.52 -16.33
C THR A 72 -10.86 2.19 -15.24
N LEU A 73 -9.54 2.01 -15.29
CA LEU A 73 -8.64 2.76 -14.42
C LEU A 73 -8.74 4.24 -14.79
N VAL A 74 -9.24 5.04 -13.84
CA VAL A 74 -9.38 6.49 -14.01
C VAL A 74 -8.15 7.19 -13.48
N ASP A 75 -7.71 6.79 -12.29
CA ASP A 75 -6.60 7.43 -11.61
C ASP A 75 -5.87 6.44 -10.70
N SER A 76 -4.61 6.73 -10.39
CA SER A 76 -3.85 6.01 -9.39
C SER A 76 -3.05 6.99 -8.56
N LEU A 77 -3.30 7.01 -7.26
CA LEU A 77 -2.65 7.91 -6.32
C LEU A 77 -1.80 7.13 -5.34
N VAL A 78 -0.54 7.51 -5.19
CA VAL A 78 0.30 7.00 -4.09
C VAL A 78 -0.10 7.76 -2.84
N THR A 79 -0.85 7.11 -1.96
CA THR A 79 -1.31 7.68 -0.68
C THR A 79 -0.23 7.61 0.39
N GLN A 80 0.71 6.68 0.25
CA GLN A 80 1.88 6.56 1.11
C GLN A 80 3.08 6.09 0.30
N GLU A 81 4.18 6.84 0.35
CA GLU A 81 5.42 6.42 -0.30
C GLU A 81 6.08 5.29 0.50
N ALA A 82 6.64 4.31 -0.22
CA ALA A 82 7.41 3.25 0.41
C ALA A 82 8.74 3.82 0.91
N VAL A 83 9.06 3.59 2.18
CA VAL A 83 10.33 3.99 2.79
C VAL A 83 11.30 2.83 2.65
N THR A 84 12.38 3.05 1.93
CA THR A 84 13.47 2.07 1.79
C THR A 84 14.12 1.80 3.14
N GLN A 85 14.24 0.53 3.51
CA GLN A 85 14.98 0.10 4.69
C GLN A 85 16.48 0.22 4.43
N VAL A 86 17.21 0.89 5.32
CA VAL A 86 18.68 1.01 5.24
C VAL A 86 19.29 0.23 6.39
N ILE A 87 20.06 -0.80 6.04
CA ILE A 87 20.81 -1.62 6.98
C ILE A 87 22.30 -1.38 6.74
N GLU A 88 22.98 -0.90 7.76
CA GLU A 88 24.42 -0.77 7.72
C GLU A 88 25.10 -2.03 8.24
N VAL A 89 26.08 -2.53 7.49
CA VAL A 89 26.89 -3.70 7.84
C VAL A 89 28.29 -3.22 8.18
N GLY A 90 28.78 -3.58 9.37
CA GLY A 90 30.12 -3.21 9.80
C GLY A 90 31.21 -3.87 8.98
N THR A 91 32.22 -3.10 8.62
CA THR A 91 33.42 -3.56 7.91
C THR A 91 34.73 -3.24 8.63
N LEU A 92 34.65 -2.63 9.83
CA LEU A 92 35.80 -2.35 10.70
C LEU A 92 36.45 -3.65 11.21
#